data_AF-A0A7X7J0M1-F1
#
_entry.id   AF-A0A7X7J0M1-F1
#
_cell.length_a   1.000
_cell.length_b   1.000
_cell.length_c   1.000
_cell.angle_alpha   90.00
_cell.angle_beta   90.00
_cell.angle_gamma   90.00
#
_symmetry.space_group_name_H-M   'P 1'
#
loop_
_entity.id
_entity.type
_entity.pdbx_description
1 polymer ?
#
loop_
_entity_poly.entity_id
_entity_poly.type
_entity_poly.pdbx_seq_one_letter_code
_entity_poly.pdbx_strand_id
1 'polypeptide(L)'
;MGAQFDRTGSSRMFATGIPLTYKTIVRQVAAKARSVKCWVGSHGDLDEGQDFIIHTDAGTPEQAIEDVEKIVFDGGGDPDEHHLDAIEALLNLVPWTADPTRARGAMLVFMSSDTKPAKSGVTAAELGRRIKDKGILLYLVCERTATLNELATAAEGLVFQISDSPDPLELQRIAAKLAESIQVSITKGSTVPLTV
;
A
#
# COMPACT_ATOMS: atom_id res chain seq x y z
N MET A 1 -0.90 9.44 2.60
CA MET A 1 -0.51 8.23 1.88
C MET A 1 0.08 7.28 2.89
N GLY A 2 -0.47 6.08 2.99
CA GLY A 2 0.10 5.00 3.79
C GLY A 2 0.82 4.03 2.89
N ALA A 3 1.94 3.49 3.33
CA ALA A 3 2.65 2.42 2.65
C ALA A 3 2.98 1.30 3.64
N GLN A 4 2.78 0.08 3.19
CA GLN A 4 3.04 -1.14 3.94
C GLN A 4 4.02 -2.00 3.15
N PHE A 5 5.05 -2.52 3.82
CA PHE A 5 6.07 -3.37 3.22
C PHE A 5 6.18 -4.71 3.94
N ASP A 6 6.18 -5.78 3.16
CA ASP A 6 6.74 -7.07 3.54
C ASP A 6 8.27 -6.96 3.70
N ARG A 7 8.77 -7.14 4.93
CA ARG A 7 10.21 -7.08 5.24
C ARG A 7 10.85 -8.46 5.39
N THR A 8 10.12 -9.54 5.09
CA THR A 8 10.63 -10.91 5.24
C THR A 8 11.65 -11.28 4.17
N GLY A 9 12.31 -12.42 4.35
CA GLY A 9 13.37 -12.90 3.46
C GLY A 9 12.90 -13.16 2.03
N SER A 10 11.62 -13.49 1.80
CA SER A 10 11.06 -13.68 0.45
C SER A 10 11.04 -12.37 -0.35
N SER A 11 10.93 -11.22 0.31
CA SER A 11 11.02 -9.91 -0.34
C SER A 11 12.45 -9.52 -0.74
N ARG A 12 13.48 -10.24 -0.30
CA ARG A 12 14.90 -9.93 -0.61
C ARG A 12 15.20 -9.89 -2.10
N MET A 13 14.56 -10.75 -2.89
CA MET A 13 14.76 -10.77 -4.34
C MET A 13 14.23 -9.51 -5.04
N PHE A 14 13.42 -8.69 -4.36
CA PHE A 14 12.85 -7.44 -4.86
C PHE A 14 13.43 -6.21 -4.14
N ALA A 15 14.54 -6.36 -3.42
CA ALA A 15 15.12 -5.32 -2.58
C ALA A 15 15.55 -4.06 -3.36
N THR A 16 15.80 -4.18 -4.67
CA THR A 16 16.07 -3.01 -5.54
C THR A 16 14.77 -2.42 -6.07
N GLY A 17 13.86 -3.29 -6.53
CA GLY A 17 12.63 -2.88 -7.18
C GLY A 17 11.59 -2.25 -6.25
N ILE A 18 11.46 -2.73 -5.00
CA ILE A 18 10.50 -2.19 -4.02
C ILE A 18 10.79 -0.70 -3.72
N PRO A 19 12.00 -0.29 -3.28
CA PRO A 19 12.29 1.12 -3.03
C PRO A 19 12.14 1.97 -4.28
N LEU A 20 12.58 1.48 -5.45
CA LEU A 20 12.48 2.21 -6.72
C LEU A 20 11.02 2.47 -7.12
N THR A 21 10.17 1.45 -6.99
CA THR A 21 8.73 1.53 -7.27
C THR A 21 8.06 2.54 -6.37
N TYR A 22 8.27 2.43 -5.05
CA TYR A 22 7.71 3.35 -4.07
C TYR A 22 8.15 4.79 -4.36
N LYS A 23 9.46 5.02 -4.49
CA LYS A 23 10.06 6.33 -4.79
C LYS A 23 9.47 6.97 -6.03
N THR A 24 9.30 6.19 -7.10
CA THR A 24 8.73 6.68 -8.37
C THR A 24 7.29 7.12 -8.19
N ILE A 25 6.47 6.30 -7.53
CA ILE A 25 5.05 6.60 -7.32
C ILE A 25 4.89 7.83 -6.41
N VAL A 26 5.57 7.84 -5.27
CA VAL A 26 5.50 8.92 -4.28
C VAL A 26 5.88 10.27 -4.88
N ARG A 27 6.98 10.33 -5.64
CA ARG A 27 7.42 11.58 -6.28
C ARG A 27 6.42 12.11 -7.30
N GLN A 28 5.80 11.22 -8.07
CA GLN A 28 4.80 11.63 -9.05
C GLN A 28 3.50 12.12 -8.41
N VAL A 29 3.07 11.50 -7.30
CA VAL A 29 1.95 12.00 -6.50
C VAL A 29 2.28 13.35 -5.91
N ALA A 30 3.47 13.50 -5.30
CA ALA A 30 3.92 14.75 -4.70
C ALA A 30 4.00 15.89 -5.73
N ALA A 31 4.39 15.60 -6.98
CA ALA A 31 4.42 16.59 -8.05
C ALA A 31 3.03 17.11 -8.47
N LYS A 32 1.96 16.38 -8.19
CA LYS A 32 0.58 16.70 -8.62
C LYS A 32 -0.34 17.12 -7.46
N ALA A 33 0.07 16.89 -6.22
CA ALA A 33 -0.68 17.24 -5.03
C ALA A 33 -0.15 18.54 -4.40
N ARG A 34 -1.03 19.31 -3.74
CA ARG A 34 -0.61 20.51 -2.98
C ARG A 34 0.35 20.15 -1.84
N SER A 35 0.10 19.02 -1.18
CA SER A 35 0.96 18.45 -0.16
C SER A 35 0.68 16.96 -0.02
N VAL A 36 1.67 16.20 0.45
CA VAL A 36 1.54 14.77 0.75
C VAL A 36 2.12 14.53 2.14
N LYS A 37 1.34 13.84 2.98
CA LYS A 37 1.83 13.27 4.24
C LYS A 37 1.96 11.77 4.07
N CYS A 38 3.07 11.21 4.52
CA CYS A 38 3.41 9.81 4.38
C CYS A 38 3.44 9.10 5.72
N TRP A 39 2.89 7.89 5.73
CA TRP A 39 3.05 6.91 6.81
C TRP A 39 3.65 5.66 6.18
N VAL A 40 4.75 5.17 6.72
CA VAL A 40 5.44 3.98 6.22
C VAL A 40 5.53 2.98 7.35
N GLY A 41 4.95 1.81 7.13
CA GLY A 41 5.09 0.67 8.01
C GLY A 41 5.66 -0.54 7.27
N SER A 42 6.29 -1.45 8.01
CA SER A 42 6.63 -2.76 7.50
C SER A 42 6.35 -3.84 8.54
N HIS A 43 6.20 -5.07 8.09
CA HIS A 43 5.96 -6.22 8.96
C HIS A 43 6.89 -7.36 8.59
N GLY A 44 7.23 -8.18 9.58
CA GLY A 44 7.76 -9.52 9.33
C GLY A 44 6.72 -10.57 9.71
N ASP A 45 7.17 -11.79 9.98
CA ASP A 45 6.29 -12.86 10.43
C ASP A 45 5.98 -12.75 11.93
N LEU A 46 4.70 -12.56 12.27
CA LEU A 46 4.24 -12.47 13.66
C LEU A 46 4.45 -13.77 14.43
N ASP A 47 4.50 -14.92 13.77
CA ASP A 47 4.75 -16.21 14.45
C ASP A 47 6.20 -16.35 14.91
N GLU A 48 7.11 -15.62 14.25
CA GLU A 48 8.53 -15.50 14.60
C GLU A 48 8.81 -14.28 15.50
N GLY A 49 7.77 -13.66 16.06
CA GLY A 49 7.88 -12.48 16.93
C GLY A 49 8.32 -11.21 16.20
N GLN A 50 8.13 -11.13 14.88
CA GLN A 50 8.56 -10.00 14.07
C GLN A 50 7.42 -9.00 13.89
N ASP A 51 7.27 -8.13 14.87
CA ASP A 51 6.17 -7.15 14.91
C ASP A 51 6.16 -6.15 13.74
N PHE A 52 5.01 -5.51 13.58
CA PHE A 52 4.84 -4.36 12.70
C PHE A 52 5.65 -3.15 13.22
N ILE A 53 6.38 -2.50 12.32
CA ILE A 53 7.27 -1.36 12.61
C ILE A 53 6.79 -0.16 11.80
N ILE A 54 6.65 1.00 12.44
CA ILE A 54 6.48 2.28 11.75
C ILE A 54 7.85 2.92 11.55
N HIS A 55 8.19 3.21 10.30
CA HIS A 55 9.42 3.90 9.92
C HIS A 55 9.18 5.41 9.77
N THR A 56 8.05 5.78 9.18
CA THR A 56 7.66 7.18 9.00
C THR A 56 6.27 7.41 9.56
N ASP A 57 6.12 8.39 10.44
CA ASP A 57 4.83 8.84 10.96
C ASP A 57 4.55 10.29 10.54
N ALA A 58 3.53 10.47 9.70
CA ALA A 58 3.11 11.77 9.16
C ALA A 58 4.24 12.60 8.50
N GLY A 59 5.25 11.93 7.93
CA GLY A 59 6.44 12.54 7.35
C GLY A 59 6.26 13.08 5.93
N THR A 60 7.34 13.65 5.39
CA THR A 60 7.39 14.12 3.99
C THR A 60 7.61 12.95 3.02
N PRO A 61 7.32 13.14 1.72
CA PRO A 61 7.71 12.20 0.67
C PRO A 61 9.19 11.78 0.72
N GLU A 62 10.10 12.74 0.91
CA GLU A 62 11.54 12.52 0.93
C GLU A 62 11.96 11.68 2.14
N GLN A 63 11.47 12.03 3.34
CA GLN A 63 11.72 11.24 4.56
C GLN A 63 11.24 9.80 4.38
N ALA A 64 10.03 9.63 3.84
CA ALA A 64 9.47 8.31 3.62
C ALA A 64 10.27 7.48 2.60
N ILE A 65 10.86 8.11 1.58
CA ILE A 65 11.73 7.43 0.62
C ILE A 65 13.01 6.97 1.29
N GLU A 66 13.67 7.85 2.05
CA GLU A 66 14.89 7.51 2.79
C GLU A 66 14.68 6.39 3.80
N ASP A 67 13.51 6.35 4.44
CA ASP A 67 13.15 5.31 5.41
C ASP A 67 12.89 3.97 4.72
N VAL A 68 12.23 3.95 3.56
CA VAL A 68 12.04 2.72 2.76
C VAL A 68 13.38 2.18 2.25
N GLU A 69 14.31 3.04 1.83
CA GLU A 69 15.66 2.65 1.41
C GLU A 69 16.48 1.99 2.54
N LYS A 70 16.07 2.15 3.81
CA LYS A 70 16.72 1.53 4.98
C LYS A 70 16.05 0.22 5.44
N ILE A 71 14.92 -0.18 4.85
CA ILE A 71 14.25 -1.43 5.21
C ILE A 71 15.16 -2.61 4.84
N VAL A 72 15.43 -3.47 5.83
CA VAL A 72 16.17 -4.72 5.65
C VAL A 72 15.18 -5.85 5.39
N PHE A 73 15.33 -6.53 4.26
CA PHE A 73 14.52 -7.68 3.87
C PHE A 73 15.17 -8.98 4.37
N ASP A 74 14.70 -9.45 5.52
CA ASP A 74 15.22 -10.62 6.22
C ASP A 74 14.17 -11.23 7.17
N GLY A 75 14.41 -12.46 7.63
CA GLY A 75 13.48 -13.18 8.48
C GLY A 75 12.39 -13.92 7.70
N GLY A 76 11.27 -14.21 8.36
CA GLY A 76 10.28 -15.18 7.89
C GLY A 76 10.63 -16.60 8.33
N GLY A 77 9.59 -17.41 8.58
CA GLY A 77 9.72 -18.83 8.93
C GLY A 77 9.19 -19.74 7.83
N ASP A 78 7.95 -19.48 7.41
CA ASP A 78 7.23 -20.16 6.33
C ASP A 78 6.88 -19.20 5.18
N PRO A 79 6.42 -19.71 4.01
CA PRO A 79 6.21 -18.89 2.83
C PRO A 79 5.09 -17.85 2.94
N ASP A 80 4.05 -18.14 3.72
CA ASP A 80 2.89 -17.26 3.87
C ASP A 80 3.12 -16.28 5.01
N GLU A 81 2.72 -15.02 4.84
CA GLU A 81 3.07 -13.97 5.79
C GLU A 81 1.83 -13.25 6.35
N HIS A 82 1.99 -12.52 7.45
CA HIS A 82 0.90 -11.83 8.14
C HIS A 82 0.52 -10.49 7.49
N HIS A 83 0.37 -10.48 6.15
CA HIS A 83 0.08 -9.28 5.38
C HIS A 83 -1.25 -8.61 5.78
N LEU A 84 -2.32 -9.40 6.00
CA LEU A 84 -3.62 -8.84 6.38
C LEU A 84 -3.58 -8.10 7.71
N ASP A 85 -2.88 -8.65 8.72
CA ASP A 85 -2.68 -7.97 10.01
C ASP A 85 -1.91 -6.66 9.84
N ALA A 86 -0.90 -6.63 8.98
CA ALA A 86 -0.13 -5.42 8.71
C ALA A 86 -0.95 -4.33 7.99
N ILE A 87 -1.80 -4.74 7.04
CA ILE A 87 -2.73 -3.84 6.35
C ILE A 87 -3.77 -3.29 7.32
N GLU A 88 -4.33 -4.14 8.19
CA GLU A 88 -5.27 -3.72 9.24
C GLU A 88 -4.61 -2.77 10.25
N ALA A 89 -3.37 -3.05 10.68
CA ALA A 89 -2.61 -2.18 11.55
C ALA A 89 -2.40 -0.79 10.92
N LEU A 90 -1.97 -0.73 9.66
CA LEU A 90 -1.80 0.55 8.95
C LEU A 90 -3.14 1.28 8.75
N LEU A 91 -4.21 0.54 8.44
CA LEU A 91 -5.56 1.10 8.28
C LEU A 91 -6.05 1.80 9.55
N ASN A 92 -5.74 1.24 10.72
CA ASN A 92 -6.15 1.75 12.02
C ASN A 92 -5.22 2.84 12.56
N LEU A 93 -3.93 2.77 12.24
CA LEU A 93 -2.91 3.72 12.72
C LEU A 93 -2.97 5.07 12.01
N VAL A 94 -3.14 5.06 10.69
CA VAL A 94 -3.11 6.29 9.90
C VAL A 94 -4.42 7.07 10.12
N PRO A 95 -4.36 8.38 10.45
CA PRO A 95 -5.54 9.22 10.63
C PRO A 95 -6.12 9.62 9.26
N TRP A 96 -6.69 8.65 8.54
CA TRP A 96 -7.31 8.87 7.24
C TRP A 96 -8.42 9.92 7.34
N THR A 97 -8.40 10.91 6.45
CA THR A 97 -9.52 11.85 6.36
C THR A 97 -10.73 11.14 5.75
N ALA A 98 -11.89 11.28 6.38
CA ALA A 98 -13.16 10.86 5.81
C ALA A 98 -13.70 11.89 4.79
N ASP A 99 -13.11 13.09 4.75
CA ASP A 99 -13.52 14.18 3.85
C ASP A 99 -12.66 14.20 2.58
N PRO A 100 -13.19 13.73 1.44
CA PRO A 100 -12.48 13.66 0.16
C PRO A 100 -12.23 15.03 -0.47
N THR A 101 -12.94 16.08 -0.02
CA THR A 101 -12.73 17.46 -0.50
C THR A 101 -11.45 18.07 0.08
N ARG A 102 -10.99 17.55 1.22
CA ARG A 102 -9.80 18.04 1.94
C ARG A 102 -8.55 17.27 1.59
N ALA A 103 -8.64 15.94 1.55
CA ALA A 103 -7.54 15.09 1.08
C ALA A 103 -8.09 13.72 0.65
N ARG A 104 -7.29 12.98 -0.10
CA ARG A 104 -7.62 11.60 -0.50
C ARG A 104 -6.61 10.63 0.11
N GLY A 105 -7.12 9.59 0.76
CA GLY A 105 -6.30 8.48 1.27
C GLY A 105 -5.88 7.55 0.13
N ALA A 106 -4.61 7.14 0.14
CA ALA A 106 -4.09 6.09 -0.71
C ALA A 106 -3.18 5.18 0.12
N MET A 107 -3.33 3.87 -0.07
CA MET A 107 -2.56 2.81 0.58
C MET A 107 -1.81 2.02 -0.49
N LEU A 108 -0.49 2.00 -0.40
CA LEU A 108 0.40 1.18 -1.22
C LEU A 108 0.90 0.00 -0.39
N VAL A 109 0.75 -1.22 -0.87
CA VAL A 109 1.09 -2.42 -0.11
C VAL A 109 2.02 -3.28 -0.95
N PHE A 110 3.19 -3.63 -0.42
CA PHE A 110 4.22 -4.42 -1.11
C PHE A 110 4.36 -5.78 -0.45
N MET A 111 4.14 -6.86 -1.20
CA MET A 111 4.09 -8.23 -0.68
C MET A 111 4.71 -9.21 -1.67
N SER A 112 5.51 -10.16 -1.18
CA SER A 112 6.22 -11.12 -2.03
C SER A 112 5.59 -12.52 -2.07
N SER A 113 4.58 -12.78 -1.24
CA SER A 113 3.92 -14.08 -1.12
C SER A 113 2.42 -13.94 -0.83
N ASP A 114 1.73 -15.07 -0.60
CA ASP A 114 0.36 -15.03 -0.10
C ASP A 114 0.34 -14.72 1.40
N THR A 115 -0.88 -14.58 1.94
CA THR A 115 -1.06 -14.17 3.33
C THR A 115 -1.76 -15.22 4.17
N LYS A 116 -1.27 -15.37 5.41
CA LYS A 116 -1.96 -16.09 6.48
C LYS A 116 -3.29 -15.40 6.83
N PRO A 117 -4.28 -16.14 7.38
CA PRO A 117 -5.49 -15.54 7.93
C PRO A 117 -5.16 -14.49 9.01
N ALA A 118 -5.87 -13.36 9.00
CA ALA A 118 -5.66 -12.32 10.00
C ALA A 118 -5.97 -12.83 11.42
N LYS A 119 -5.15 -12.46 12.41
CA LYS A 119 -5.37 -12.85 13.82
C LYS A 119 -6.66 -12.25 14.39
N SER A 120 -7.14 -11.15 13.82
CA SER A 120 -8.43 -10.53 14.15
C SER A 120 -9.65 -11.34 13.68
N GLY A 121 -9.45 -12.35 12.82
CA GLY A 121 -10.53 -13.10 12.17
C GLY A 121 -11.18 -12.37 10.99
N VAL A 122 -10.68 -11.19 10.63
CA VAL A 122 -11.15 -10.43 9.46
C VAL A 122 -10.67 -11.11 8.18
N THR A 123 -11.59 -11.32 7.23
CA THR A 123 -11.23 -11.88 5.92
C THR A 123 -10.65 -10.80 5.00
N ALA A 124 -9.92 -11.22 3.96
CA ALA A 124 -9.41 -10.32 2.93
C ALA A 124 -10.52 -9.46 2.30
N ALA A 125 -11.67 -10.06 1.96
CA ALA A 125 -12.82 -9.31 1.46
C ALA A 125 -13.36 -8.28 2.45
N GLU A 126 -13.46 -8.64 3.73
CA GLU A 126 -13.95 -7.73 4.76
C GLU A 126 -12.99 -6.55 4.99
N LEU A 127 -11.68 -6.83 5.04
CA LEU A 127 -10.66 -5.78 5.11
C LEU A 127 -10.71 -4.85 3.88
N GLY A 128 -10.88 -5.42 2.69
CA GLY A 128 -11.01 -4.65 1.45
C GLY A 128 -12.21 -3.72 1.47
N ARG A 129 -13.38 -4.20 1.93
CA ARG A 129 -14.58 -3.37 2.12
C ARG A 129 -14.32 -2.21 3.09
N ARG A 130 -13.67 -2.47 4.24
CA ARG A 130 -13.34 -1.41 5.21
C ARG A 130 -12.44 -0.32 4.63
N ILE A 131 -11.48 -0.70 3.77
CA ILE A 131 -10.61 0.24 3.06
C ILE A 131 -11.44 1.10 2.10
N LYS A 132 -12.33 0.47 1.32
CA LYS A 132 -13.24 1.15 0.39
C LYS A 132 -14.20 2.10 1.10
N ASP A 133 -14.82 1.67 2.20
CA ASP A 133 -15.79 2.45 2.97
C ASP A 133 -15.15 3.70 3.61
N LYS A 134 -13.84 3.64 3.91
CA LYS A 134 -13.05 4.82 4.33
C LYS A 134 -12.64 5.72 3.15
N GLY A 135 -13.02 5.38 1.92
CA GLY A 135 -12.65 6.11 0.72
C GLY A 135 -11.15 6.08 0.43
N ILE A 136 -10.45 5.03 0.86
CA ILE A 136 -9.01 4.87 0.65
C ILE A 136 -8.80 4.12 -0.67
N LEU A 137 -7.94 4.65 -1.52
CA LEU A 137 -7.53 3.95 -2.74
C LEU A 137 -6.48 2.89 -2.40
N LEU A 138 -6.71 1.63 -2.78
CA LEU A 138 -5.79 0.52 -2.52
C LEU A 138 -4.98 0.16 -3.77
N TYR A 139 -3.66 0.05 -3.60
CA TYR A 139 -2.72 -0.40 -4.63
C TYR A 139 -1.86 -1.51 -4.04
N LEU A 140 -2.00 -2.71 -4.57
CA LEU A 140 -1.15 -3.85 -4.22
C LEU A 140 -0.03 -3.96 -5.26
N VAL A 141 1.22 -4.02 -4.81
CA VAL A 141 2.40 -4.34 -5.61
C VAL A 141 2.90 -5.69 -5.09
N CYS A 142 2.41 -6.77 -5.70
CA CYS A 142 2.58 -8.09 -5.13
C CYS A 142 2.58 -9.21 -6.16
N GLU A 143 2.97 -10.40 -5.72
CA GLU A 143 2.63 -11.64 -6.42
C GLU A 143 1.11 -11.83 -6.43
N ARG A 144 0.56 -12.41 -7.50
CA ARG A 144 -0.89 -12.57 -7.66
C ARG A 144 -1.37 -13.86 -7.00
N THR A 145 -2.05 -13.72 -5.87
CA THR A 145 -2.63 -14.84 -5.12
C THR A 145 -4.15 -14.71 -5.02
N ALA A 146 -4.84 -15.78 -4.62
CA ALA A 146 -6.30 -15.74 -4.50
C ALA A 146 -6.75 -14.73 -3.42
N THR A 147 -6.10 -14.77 -2.25
CA THR A 147 -6.44 -13.92 -1.09
C THR A 147 -6.16 -12.45 -1.36
N LEU A 148 -5.03 -12.12 -1.99
CA LEU A 148 -4.70 -10.74 -2.33
C LEU A 148 -5.59 -10.18 -3.45
N ASN A 149 -5.99 -11.01 -4.41
CA ASN A 149 -6.98 -10.61 -5.42
C ASN A 149 -8.36 -10.39 -4.80
N GLU A 150 -8.77 -11.20 -3.81
CA GLU A 150 -10.01 -11.00 -3.07
C GLU A 150 -10.01 -9.66 -2.34
N LEU A 151 -8.93 -9.34 -1.62
CA LEU A 151 -8.72 -8.05 -0.95
C LEU A 151 -8.85 -6.89 -1.94
N ALA A 152 -8.09 -6.93 -3.04
CA ALA A 152 -8.09 -5.87 -4.03
C ALA A 152 -9.47 -5.71 -4.70
N THR A 153 -10.14 -6.80 -5.04
CA THR A 153 -11.47 -6.77 -5.64
C THR A 153 -12.48 -6.13 -4.70
N ALA A 154 -12.50 -6.53 -3.43
CA ALA A 154 -13.40 -5.96 -2.44
C ALA A 154 -13.15 -4.47 -2.15
N ALA A 155 -11.88 -4.04 -2.26
CA ALA A 155 -11.49 -2.64 -2.12
C ALA A 155 -11.72 -1.79 -3.38
N GLU A 156 -12.11 -2.40 -4.51
CA GLU A 156 -12.01 -1.78 -5.84
C GLU A 156 -10.60 -1.22 -6.13
N GLY A 157 -9.59 -1.92 -5.59
CA GLY A 157 -8.18 -1.60 -5.70
C GLY A 157 -7.55 -2.08 -7.01
N LEU A 158 -6.28 -1.72 -7.19
CA LEU A 158 -5.47 -2.15 -8.33
C LEU A 158 -4.35 -3.07 -7.85
N VAL A 159 -4.03 -4.08 -8.67
CA VAL A 159 -2.94 -5.03 -8.41
C VAL A 159 -1.90 -4.93 -9.52
N PHE A 160 -0.65 -4.72 -9.12
CA PHE A 160 0.53 -4.68 -9.97
C PHE A 160 1.47 -5.79 -9.54
N GLN A 161 2.16 -6.37 -10.51
CA GLN A 161 3.14 -7.40 -10.22
C GLN A 161 4.37 -6.77 -9.58
N ILE A 162 4.85 -7.37 -8.49
CA ILE A 162 6.12 -6.99 -7.88
C ILE A 162 7.29 -7.43 -8.78
N SER A 163 8.33 -6.61 -8.88
CA SER A 163 9.49 -6.87 -9.73
C SER A 163 10.73 -6.19 -9.16
N ASP A 164 11.90 -6.81 -9.31
CA ASP A 164 13.19 -6.20 -9.00
C ASP A 164 13.69 -5.26 -10.11
N SER A 165 13.05 -5.34 -11.27
CA SER A 165 13.31 -4.49 -12.45
C SER A 165 12.00 -3.90 -12.97
N PRO A 166 11.36 -3.01 -12.19
CA PRO A 166 10.06 -2.46 -12.57
C PRO A 166 10.18 -1.60 -13.84
N ASP A 167 9.27 -1.79 -14.79
CA ASP A 167 9.24 -1.00 -16.03
C ASP A 167 8.91 0.47 -15.70
N PRO A 168 9.79 1.43 -16.02
CA PRO A 168 9.55 2.85 -15.78
C PRO A 168 8.24 3.36 -16.41
N LEU A 169 7.83 2.82 -17.56
CA LEU A 169 6.57 3.22 -18.22
C LEU A 169 5.36 2.71 -17.44
N GLU A 170 5.43 1.50 -16.90
CA GLU A 170 4.38 0.94 -16.05
C GLU A 170 4.27 1.75 -14.75
N LEU A 171 5.39 2.04 -14.09
CA LEU A 171 5.41 2.88 -12.89
C LEU A 171 4.80 4.27 -13.13
N GLN A 172 5.10 4.89 -14.28
CA GLN A 172 4.47 6.16 -14.67
C GLN A 172 2.95 6.03 -14.86
N ARG A 173 2.47 4.94 -15.47
CA ARG A 173 1.03 4.71 -15.63
C ARG A 173 0.33 4.51 -14.28
N ILE A 174 0.94 3.76 -13.36
CA ILE A 174 0.41 3.53 -12.00
C ILE A 174 0.27 4.85 -11.27
N ALA A 175 1.35 5.62 -11.25
CA ALA A 175 1.39 6.88 -10.55
C ALA A 175 0.49 7.95 -11.20
N ALA A 176 0.34 7.95 -12.52
CA ALA A 176 -0.63 8.79 -13.21
C ALA A 176 -2.07 8.45 -12.78
N LYS A 177 -2.46 7.17 -12.77
CA LYS A 177 -3.78 6.72 -12.28
C LYS A 177 -4.03 7.09 -10.83
N LEU A 178 -3.02 6.95 -9.97
CA LEU A 178 -3.11 7.34 -8.56
C LEU A 178 -3.33 8.84 -8.42
N ALA A 179 -2.55 9.65 -9.14
CA ALA A 179 -2.70 11.09 -9.08
C ALA A 179 -4.02 11.59 -9.70
N GLU A 180 -4.50 10.98 -10.79
CA GLU A 180 -5.82 11.26 -11.37
C GLU A 180 -6.94 10.93 -10.39
N SER A 181 -6.88 9.78 -9.73
CA SER A 181 -7.88 9.36 -8.73
C SER A 181 -7.94 10.34 -7.55
N ILE A 182 -6.79 10.89 -7.16
CA ILE A 182 -6.68 11.94 -6.14
C ILE A 182 -7.29 13.25 -6.64
N GLN A 183 -6.92 13.72 -7.85
CA GLN A 183 -7.42 14.98 -8.41
C GLN A 183 -8.93 14.95 -8.64
N VAL A 184 -9.46 13.90 -9.25
CA VAL A 184 -10.90 13.74 -9.51
C VAL A 184 -11.70 13.78 -8.22
N SER A 185 -11.21 13.16 -7.15
CA SER A 185 -11.89 13.15 -5.84
C SER A 185 -11.91 14.53 -5.17
N ILE A 186 -10.85 15.33 -5.32
CA ILE A 186 -10.75 16.67 -4.73
C ILE A 186 -11.58 17.69 -5.53
N THR A 187 -11.61 17.59 -6.86
CA THR A 187 -12.42 18.49 -7.70
C THR A 187 -13.92 18.16 -7.63
N LYS A 188 -14.27 16.91 -7.32
CA LYS A 188 -15.66 16.43 -7.24
C LYS A 188 -16.14 16.19 -5.81
N GLY A 189 -16.43 17.26 -5.08
CA GLY A 189 -17.47 17.19 -4.03
C GLY A 189 -18.85 16.73 -4.51
N SER A 190 -18.98 16.34 -5.79
CA SER A 190 -20.16 15.80 -6.46
C SER A 190 -19.87 14.42 -7.04
N THR A 191 -20.53 13.40 -6.49
CA THR A 191 -20.67 12.03 -7.03
C THR A 191 -20.80 11.99 -8.55
N VAL A 192 -20.19 10.98 -9.19
CA VAL A 192 -20.46 10.67 -10.61
C VAL A 192 -21.09 9.29 -10.71
N PRO A 193 -22.18 9.13 -11.47
CA PRO A 193 -22.72 7.81 -11.77
C PRO A 193 -21.78 7.08 -12.75
N LEU A 194 -21.58 5.79 -12.51
CA LEU A 194 -21.02 4.87 -13.49
C LEU A 194 -21.99 4.77 -14.67
N THR A 195 -21.57 5.25 -15.85
CA THR A 195 -22.25 4.92 -17.10
C THR A 195 -21.88 3.50 -17.52
N VAL A 196 -22.94 2.72 -17.79
CA VAL A 196 -22.95 1.31 -18.21
C VAL A 196 -22.32 1.11 -19.58
#